data_AF-A0A6J6Z378-F1
#
_entry.id   AF-A0A6J6Z378-F1
#
_cell.length_a   1.000
_cell.length_b   1.000
_cell.length_c   1.000
_cell.angle_alpha   90.00
_cell.angle_beta   90.00
_cell.angle_gamma   90.00
#
_symmetry.space_group_name_H-M   'P 1'
#
loop_
_entity.id
_entity.type
_entity.pdbx_description
1 polymer ?
#
loop_
_entity_poly.entity_id
_entity_poly.type
_entity_poly.pdbx_seq_one_letter_code
_entity_poly.pdbx_strand_id
1 'polypeptide(L)' 'MELKLIFREIMERIPDMSLAGDVEILRSNFIGGVKHMPVTYSAGARRNPAPLATA' A
#
# COMPACT_ATOMS: atom_id res chain seq x y z
N MET A 1 -14.98 6.55 -0.29
CA MET A 1 -14.83 5.76 -1.54
C MET A 1 -13.41 5.26 -1.74
N GLU A 2 -12.41 6.11 -1.57
CA GLU A 2 -10.98 5.79 -1.77
C GLU A 2 -10.52 4.57 -0.98
N LEU A 3 -10.86 4.48 0.31
CA LEU A 3 -10.43 3.35 1.16
C LEU A 3 -10.93 1.98 0.64
N LYS A 4 -12.16 1.93 0.11
CA LYS A 4 -12.72 0.72 -0.49
C LYS A 4 -11.94 0.30 -1.75
N LEU A 5 -11.54 1.26 -2.59
CA LEU A 5 -10.75 1.00 -3.79
C LEU A 5 -9.34 0.53 -3.42
N ILE A 6 -8.70 1.18 -2.44
CA ILE A 6 -7.37 0.80 -1.94
C ILE A 6 -7.40 -0.65 -1.41
N PHE A 7 -8.34 -0.98 -0.50
CA PHE A 7 -8.41 -2.32 0.05
C PHE A 7 -8.73 -3.38 -1.01
N ARG A 8 -9.60 -3.06 -1.98
CA ARG A 8 -9.87 -3.95 -3.11
C ARG A 8 -8.60 -4.29 -3.87
N GLU A 9 -7.82 -3.29 -4.27
CA GLU A 9 -6.59 -3.52 -5.03
C GLU A 9 -5.50 -4.22 -4.20
N ILE A 10 -5.41 -3.94 -2.90
CA ILE A 10 -4.51 -4.68 -2.00
C ILE A 10 -4.90 -6.16 -1.97
N MET A 11 -6.18 -6.48 -1.76
CA MET A 11 -6.64 -7.87 -1.72
C MET A 11 -6.45 -8.60 -3.06
N GLU A 12 -6.60 -7.90 -4.18
CA GLU A 12 -6.47 -8.50 -5.52
C GLU A 12 -5.01 -8.66 -5.97
N ARG A 13 -4.09 -7.76 -5.56
CA ARG A 13 -2.72 -7.69 -6.12
C ARG A 13 -1.61 -7.98 -5.11
N ILE A 14 -1.90 -7.94 -3.82
CA ILE A 14 -0.94 -8.09 -2.73
C ILE A 14 -1.54 -9.01 -1.63
N PRO A 15 -1.95 -10.25 -1.97
CA PRO A 15 -2.64 -11.13 -1.02
C PRO A 15 -1.73 -11.71 0.06
N ASP A 16 -0.41 -11.70 -0.15
CA ASP A 16 0.61 -12.33 0.70
C ASP A 16 1.41 -11.32 1.55
N MET A 17 0.83 -10.14 1.79
CA MET A 17 1.48 -9.08 2.58
C MET A 17 1.81 -9.56 4.01
N SER A 18 3.04 -9.30 4.45
CA SER A 18 3.47 -9.51 5.84
C SER A 18 4.32 -8.37 6.35
N LEU A 19 4.36 -8.18 7.68
CA LEU A 19 5.22 -7.17 8.30
C LEU A 19 6.69 -7.54 8.11
N ALA A 20 7.49 -6.57 7.68
CA ALA A 20 8.93 -6.71 7.43
C ALA A 20 9.79 -6.05 8.52
N GLY A 21 9.18 -5.62 9.62
CA GLY A 21 9.85 -4.94 10.72
C GLY A 21 8.86 -4.27 11.67
N ASP A 22 9.39 -3.46 12.57
CA ASP A 22 8.61 -2.78 13.60
C ASP A 22 7.73 -1.67 13.01
N VAL A 23 6.52 -1.54 13.56
CA VAL A 23 5.56 -0.50 13.18
C VAL A 23 5.77 0.74 14.04
N GLU A 24 5.90 1.90 13.41
CA GLU A 24 6.00 3.18 14.11
C GLU A 24 4.66 3.91 14.11
N ILE A 25 4.19 4.32 15.29
CA ILE A 25 2.97 5.10 15.44
C ILE A 25 3.26 6.60 15.33
N LEU A 26 2.36 7.32 14.67
CA LEU A 26 2.41 8.76 14.58
C LEU A 26 2.16 9.39 15.96
N ARG A 27 3.15 10.16 16.46
CA ARG A 27 2.99 10.97 17.66
C ARG A 27 2.32 12.30 17.30
N SER A 28 1.02 12.40 17.55
CA SER A 28 0.25 13.62 17.34
C SER A 28 -0.87 13.70 18.37
N ASN A 29 -1.15 14.92 18.84
CA ASN A 29 -2.25 15.18 19.78
C ASN A 29 -3.59 15.48 19.07
N PHE A 30 -3.61 15.45 17.73
CA PHE A 30 -4.79 15.80 16.93
C PHE A 30 -5.32 14.61 16.12
N ILE A 31 -4.42 13.93 15.38
CA ILE A 31 -4.72 12.71 14.61
C ILE A 31 -3.95 11.50 15.14
N GLY A 32 -4.54 10.32 14.98
CA GLY A 32 -3.90 9.02 15.20
C GLY A 32 -3.63 8.33 13.87
N GLY A 33 -2.50 7.62 13.78
CA GLY A 33 -2.15 6.88 12.57
C GLY A 33 -0.84 6.12 12.70
N VAL A 34 -0.57 5.28 11.70
CA VAL A 34 0.73 4.61 11.56
C VAL A 34 1.65 5.50 10.73
N LYS A 35 2.83 5.80 11.26
CA LYS A 35 3.86 6.60 10.57
C LYS A 35 4.66 5.75 9.59
N HIS A 36 5.08 4.56 10.01
CA HIS A 36 5.78 3.60 9.17
C HIS A 36 5.27 2.19 9.45
N MET A 37 4.97 1.44 8.39
CA MET A 37 4.60 0.02 8.44
C MET A 37 5.42 -0.71 7.38
N PRO A 38 6.62 -1.20 7.72
CA PRO A 38 7.43 -1.97 6.78
C PRO A 38 6.68 -3.25 6.39
N VAL A 39 6.56 -3.52 5.09
CA VAL A 39 5.90 -4.73 4.58
C VAL A 39 6.68 -5.36 3.44
N THR A 40 6.55 -6.68 3.31
CA THR A 40 7.00 -7.46 2.15
C THR A 40 5.81 -8.16 1.51
N TYR A 41 5.86 -8.37 0.20
CA TYR A 41 4.82 -9.00 -0.60
C TYR A 41 5.35 -9.40 -1.99
N SER A 42 4.66 -10.32 -2.65
CA SER A 42 4.94 -10.63 -4.05
C SER A 42 4.31 -9.60 -4.98
N ALA A 43 5.07 -9.10 -5.96
CA ALA A 43 4.56 -8.08 -6.89
C ALA A 43 3.48 -8.65 -7.82
N GLY A 44 2.22 -8.25 -7.63
CA GLY A 44 1.12 -8.60 -8.53
C GLY A 44 1.22 -7.94 -9.91
N ALA A 45 0.57 -8.56 -10.91
CA ALA A 45 0.58 -8.10 -12.30
C ALA A 45 0.25 -6.59 -12.43
N ARG A 46 0.97 -5.88 -13.31
CA ARG A 46 0.70 -4.47 -13.62
C ARG A 46 -0.64 -4.37 -14.36
N ARG A 47 -1.58 -3.60 -13.83
CA ARG A 47 -2.89 -3.33 -14.46
C ARG A 47 -2.90 -2.12 -15.38
N ASN A 48 -2.09 -1.09 -15.10
CA ASN A 48 -1.99 0.07 -15.97
C ASN A 48 -0.85 -0.10 -16.98
N PRO A 49 -1.10 0.20 -18.28
CA PRO A 49 -0.03 0.28 -19.26
C PRO A 49 0.96 1.38 -18.87
N ALA A 50 2.21 1.24 -19.30
CA ALA A 50 3.21 2.30 -19.14
C ALA A 50 2.65 3.61 -19.75
N PRO A 51 2.99 4.79 -19.20
CA PRO A 51 2.66 6.06 -19.85
C PRO A 51 3.04 5.99 -21.33
N LEU A 52 2.15 6.44 -22.22
CA LEU A 52 2.46 6.53 -23.64
C LEU A 52 3.79 7.27 -23.78
N ALA A 53 4.81 6.60 -24.32
CA ALA A 53 6.07 7.24 -24.62
C ALA A 53 5.78 8.37 -25.61
N THR A 54 5.89 9.62 -25.15
CA THR A 54 5.92 10.78 -26.05
C THR A 54 7.16 10.64 -26.92
N ALA A 55 6.93 10.39 -28.22
CA ALA A 55 7.93 10.45 -29.27
C ALA A 55 8.37 11.89 -29.53
#